data_AF-A0ABC8S871-F1
#
_entry.id   AF-A0ABC8S871-F1
#
_cell.length_a   1.000
_cell.length_b   1.000
_cell.length_c   1.000
_cell.angle_alpha   90.00
_cell.angle_beta   90.00
_cell.angle_gamma   90.00
#
_symmetry.space_group_name_H-M   'P 1'
#
loop_
_entity.id
_entity.type
_entity.pdbx_description
1 polymer ?
#
loop_
_entity_poly.entity_id
_entity_poly.type
_entity_poly.pdbx_seq_one_letter_code
_entity_poly.pdbx_strand_id
1 'polypeptide(L)'
;MGETKKRTLHEDSSSPSSSKVDPYKKPHFSSANKPSLSVEKVLDDTGIRLSQQDVEEVLKLSYGFPGPAVKFFRWSGHQLNDKHSPYAWNLIVEMLGKNRLFDAMRNAIKSMKDEGLLSLATFAFVFSSYC
;
A
#
# COMPACT_ATOMS: atom_id res chain seq x y z
N MET A 1 -65.82 36.19 21.07
CA MET A 1 -66.11 37.43 21.84
C MET A 1 -65.11 37.51 22.97
N GLY A 2 -64.39 38.62 23.12
CA GLY A 2 -63.42 38.83 24.21
C GLY A 2 -62.05 38.17 24.05
N GLU A 3 -61.05 38.96 23.66
CA GLU A 3 -59.68 38.74 24.16
C GLU A 3 -59.61 39.27 25.61
N THR A 4 -58.69 38.76 26.42
CA THR A 4 -58.10 39.58 27.49
C THR A 4 -56.66 39.16 27.77
N LYS A 5 -55.73 40.11 27.62
CA LYS A 5 -54.29 39.89 27.70
C LYS A 5 -53.73 40.67 28.89
N LYS A 6 -53.03 40.01 29.81
CA LYS A 6 -52.27 40.68 30.87
C LYS A 6 -50.84 40.15 30.92
N ARG A 7 -49.87 41.01 30.59
CA ARG A 7 -48.45 40.82 30.86
C ARG A 7 -48.13 41.37 32.26
N THR A 8 -47.19 40.76 32.96
CA THR A 8 -46.37 41.43 34.01
C THR A 8 -44.98 40.77 34.03
N LEU A 9 -43.98 41.53 34.47
CA LEU A 9 -42.59 41.10 34.69
C LEU A 9 -42.21 41.35 36.17
N HIS A 10 -41.21 40.70 36.77
CA HIS A 10 -40.27 39.72 36.21
C HIS A 10 -40.14 38.50 37.16
N GLU A 11 -39.07 37.69 37.30
CA GLU A 11 -37.65 37.75 36.89
C GLU A 11 -37.09 36.32 36.65
N ASP A 12 -35.78 36.23 36.44
CA ASP A 12 -34.89 35.07 36.27
C ASP A 12 -34.39 34.53 37.63
N SER A 13 -34.38 33.20 37.79
CA SER A 13 -33.53 32.52 38.78
C SER A 13 -33.01 31.19 38.20
N SER A 14 -32.02 31.31 37.32
CA SER A 14 -31.40 30.21 36.61
C SER A 14 -30.93 29.03 37.49
N SER A 15 -31.09 27.81 36.96
CA SER A 15 -30.42 26.60 37.44
C SER A 15 -29.96 25.78 36.22
N PRO A 16 -28.67 25.82 35.85
CA PRO A 16 -28.18 25.13 34.67
C PRO A 16 -28.33 23.61 34.81
N SER A 17 -29.08 22.99 33.89
CA SER A 17 -29.11 21.52 33.79
C SER A 17 -27.71 21.02 33.44
N SER A 18 -27.04 20.40 34.42
CA SER A 18 -25.68 19.87 34.29
C SER A 18 -25.59 18.80 33.20
N SER A 19 -25.30 19.22 31.96
CA SER A 19 -24.93 18.34 30.86
C SER A 19 -23.65 17.60 31.22
N LYS A 20 -23.78 16.33 31.61
CA LYS A 20 -22.64 15.47 31.92
C LYS A 20 -21.72 15.40 30.71
N VAL A 21 -20.46 15.78 30.89
CA VAL A 21 -19.44 15.62 29.86
C VAL A 21 -19.06 14.14 29.82
N ASP A 22 -19.55 13.40 28.82
CA ASP A 22 -19.27 11.97 28.69
C ASP A 22 -17.75 11.72 28.54
N PRO A 23 -17.08 11.07 29.50
CA PRO A 23 -15.62 10.89 29.47
C PRO A 23 -15.17 9.88 28.40
N TYR A 24 -16.11 9.27 27.68
CA TYR A 24 -15.88 8.30 26.60
C TYR A 24 -15.98 8.92 25.20
N LYS A 25 -16.24 10.23 25.09
CA LYS A 25 -16.37 10.92 23.80
C LYS A 25 -15.00 11.11 23.15
N LYS A 26 -14.55 10.09 22.39
CA LYS A 26 -13.27 10.07 21.68
C LYS A 26 -13.11 11.35 20.83
N PRO A 27 -11.90 11.95 20.78
CA PRO A 27 -11.68 13.14 19.97
C PRO A 27 -11.90 12.82 18.49
N HIS A 28 -12.86 13.51 17.86
CA HIS A 28 -13.08 13.44 16.42
C HIS A 28 -11.96 14.20 15.71
N PHE A 29 -10.80 13.57 15.57
CA PHE A 29 -9.76 14.04 14.67
C PHE A 29 -10.27 13.87 13.23
N SER A 30 -10.86 14.94 12.68
CA SER A 30 -11.29 15.01 11.29
C SER A 30 -10.06 15.13 10.38
N SER A 31 -9.29 14.05 10.29
CA SER A 31 -8.27 13.89 9.27
C SER A 31 -8.96 14.09 7.92
N ALA A 32 -8.58 15.13 7.19
CA ALA A 32 -9.08 15.36 5.85
C ALA A 32 -8.56 14.23 4.96
N ASN A 33 -9.38 13.18 4.81
CA ASN A 33 -9.02 11.94 4.15
C ASN A 33 -8.95 12.16 2.62
N LYS A 34 -7.89 12.87 2.20
CA LYS A 34 -7.45 12.90 0.80
C LYS A 34 -7.35 11.44 0.36
N PRO A 35 -8.08 11.01 -0.68
CA PRO A 35 -7.95 9.65 -1.17
C PRO A 35 -6.54 9.50 -1.73
N SER A 36 -5.65 8.89 -0.95
CA SER A 36 -4.35 8.45 -1.43
C SER A 36 -4.62 7.36 -2.47
N LEU A 37 -4.62 7.76 -3.74
CA LEU A 37 -4.60 6.81 -4.84
C LEU A 37 -3.42 5.84 -4.58
N SER A 38 -3.70 4.54 -4.67
CA SER A 38 -2.64 3.54 -4.56
C SER A 38 -1.60 3.83 -5.64
N VAL A 39 -0.31 3.68 -5.33
CA VAL A 39 0.78 3.97 -6.29
C VAL A 39 0.56 3.23 -7.60
N GLU A 40 0.05 2.00 -7.50
CA GLU A 40 -0.38 1.14 -8.60
C GLU A 40 -1.42 1.84 -9.50
N LYS A 41 -2.46 2.46 -8.95
CA LYS A 41 -3.47 3.23 -9.72
C LYS A 41 -2.89 4.46 -10.40
N VAL A 42 -2.03 5.20 -9.70
CA VAL A 42 -1.37 6.38 -10.28
C VAL A 42 -0.51 5.97 -11.47
N LEU A 43 0.14 4.80 -11.40
CA LEU A 43 0.90 4.24 -12.51
C LEU A 43 -0.01 3.75 -13.65
N ASP A 44 -1.14 3.10 -13.38
CA ASP A 44 -2.16 2.75 -14.39
C ASP A 44 -2.60 4.00 -15.18
N ASP A 45 -2.96 5.07 -14.47
CA ASP A 45 -3.47 6.34 -15.03
C ASP A 45 -2.44 7.09 -15.91
N THR A 46 -1.14 6.74 -15.86
CA THR A 46 -0.11 7.38 -16.72
C THR A 46 -0.12 6.90 -18.18
N GLY A 47 -0.70 5.74 -18.47
CA GLY A 47 -0.66 5.13 -19.81
C GLY A 47 0.74 4.70 -20.29
N ILE A 48 1.72 4.55 -19.38
CA ILE A 48 3.08 4.11 -19.71
C ILE A 48 3.07 2.69 -20.32
N ARG A 49 3.64 2.55 -21.51
CA ARG A 49 3.83 1.27 -22.20
C ARG A 49 5.18 0.67 -21.82
N LEU A 50 5.20 -0.16 -20.78
CA LEU A 50 6.42 -0.85 -20.34
C LEU A 50 6.85 -1.96 -21.32
N SER A 51 8.16 -2.13 -21.46
CA SER A 51 8.81 -3.36 -21.92
C SER A 51 9.37 -4.16 -20.72
N GLN A 52 9.84 -5.38 -20.98
CA GLN A 52 10.58 -6.15 -19.96
C GLN A 52 11.86 -5.44 -19.52
N GLN A 53 12.55 -4.74 -20.43
CA GLN A 53 13.80 -4.04 -20.14
C GLN A 53 13.58 -2.85 -19.18
N ASP A 54 12.46 -2.12 -19.32
CA ASP A 54 12.13 -1.02 -18.39
C ASP A 54 11.92 -1.54 -16.96
N VAL A 55 11.30 -2.72 -16.81
CA VAL A 55 11.15 -3.39 -15.51
C VAL A 55 12.51 -3.79 -14.95
N GLU A 56 13.41 -4.32 -15.77
CA GLU A 56 14.77 -4.69 -15.36
C GLU A 56 15.59 -3.49 -14.87
N GLU A 57 15.57 -2.35 -15.58
CA GLU A 57 16.29 -1.14 -15.15
C GLU A 57 15.73 -0.56 -13.85
N VAL A 58 14.40 -0.49 -13.70
CA VAL A 58 13.78 -0.04 -12.43
C VAL A 58 14.15 -0.97 -11.28
N LEU A 59 14.20 -2.29 -11.50
CA LEU A 59 14.62 -3.24 -10.46
C LEU A 59 16.10 -3.09 -10.08
N LYS A 60 17.01 -2.92 -11.05
CA LYS A 60 18.45 -2.65 -10.80
C LYS A 60 18.65 -1.42 -9.90
N LEU A 61 17.85 -0.37 -10.10
CA LEU A 61 17.90 0.86 -9.30
C LEU A 61 17.21 0.73 -7.93
N SER A 62 16.41 -0.32 -7.69
CA SER A 62 15.52 -0.44 -6.52
C SER A 62 16.03 -1.38 -5.40
N TYR A 63 17.29 -1.84 -5.44
CA TYR A 63 17.80 -2.87 -4.50
C TYR A 63 17.73 -2.49 -2.99
N GLY A 64 17.75 -1.19 -2.67
CA GLY A 64 17.54 -0.69 -1.30
C GLY A 64 16.08 -0.62 -0.85
N PHE A 65 15.13 -0.92 -1.74
CA PHE A 65 13.69 -0.74 -1.51
C PHE A 65 12.88 -1.99 -1.94
N PRO A 66 13.14 -3.17 -1.34
CA PRO A 66 12.52 -4.43 -1.77
C PRO A 66 10.98 -4.45 -1.71
N GLY A 67 10.38 -3.77 -0.73
CA GLY A 67 8.92 -3.65 -0.63
C GLY A 67 8.28 -2.92 -1.82
N PRO A 68 8.70 -1.67 -2.13
CA PRO A 68 8.33 -0.98 -3.35
C PRO A 68 8.68 -1.74 -4.64
N ALA A 69 9.85 -2.36 -4.73
CA ALA A 69 10.28 -3.12 -5.91
C ALA A 69 9.34 -4.30 -6.23
N VAL A 70 8.94 -5.08 -5.23
CA VAL A 70 7.98 -6.20 -5.39
C VAL A 70 6.59 -5.70 -5.77
N LYS A 71 6.15 -4.53 -5.29
CA LYS A 71 4.89 -3.90 -5.73
C LYS A 71 4.94 -3.49 -7.20
N PHE A 72 6.00 -2.78 -7.60
CA PHE A 72 6.24 -2.38 -8.98
C PHE A 72 6.34 -3.58 -9.94
N PHE A 73 7.03 -4.64 -9.54
CA PHE A 73 7.11 -5.88 -10.30
C PHE A 73 5.72 -6.47 -10.54
N ARG A 74 4.94 -6.71 -9.47
CA ARG A 74 3.57 -7.24 -9.60
C ARG A 74 2.65 -6.37 -10.44
N TRP A 75 2.73 -5.05 -10.30
CA TRP A 75 1.95 -4.10 -11.11
C TRP A 75 2.35 -4.16 -12.60
N SER A 76 3.65 -4.12 -12.89
CA SER A 76 4.16 -4.20 -14.27
C SER A 76 3.91 -5.56 -14.92
N GLY A 77 3.70 -6.63 -14.13
CA GLY A 77 3.19 -7.91 -14.60
C GLY A 77 1.86 -7.76 -15.35
N HIS A 78 0.89 -7.06 -14.77
CA HIS A 78 -0.40 -6.80 -15.41
C HIS A 78 -0.25 -6.05 -16.74
N GLN A 79 0.66 -5.07 -16.81
CA GLN A 79 0.98 -4.33 -18.04
C GLN A 79 1.67 -5.20 -19.11
N LEU A 80 2.37 -6.26 -18.70
CA LEU A 80 3.07 -7.21 -19.57
C LEU A 80 2.27 -8.50 -19.85
N ASN A 81 1.01 -8.62 -19.40
CA ASN A 81 0.21 -9.85 -19.42
C ASN A 81 0.93 -11.01 -18.68
N ASP A 82 1.45 -10.68 -17.50
CA ASP A 82 2.26 -11.48 -16.56
C ASP A 82 3.55 -12.08 -17.15
N LYS A 83 3.99 -11.61 -18.32
CA LYS A 83 5.24 -12.02 -18.99
C LYS A 83 6.42 -11.17 -18.56
N HIS A 84 6.92 -11.37 -17.35
CA HIS A 84 8.25 -10.88 -16.96
C HIS A 84 9.37 -11.67 -17.67
N SER A 85 10.56 -11.07 -17.77
CA SER A 85 11.74 -11.80 -18.23
C SER A 85 12.28 -12.72 -17.12
N PRO A 86 12.99 -13.82 -17.46
CA PRO A 86 13.71 -14.62 -16.47
C PRO A 86 14.75 -13.80 -15.68
N TYR A 87 15.27 -12.73 -16.28
CA TYR A 87 16.23 -11.84 -15.64
C TYR A 87 15.57 -10.94 -14.60
N ALA A 88 14.43 -10.32 -14.90
CA ALA A 88 13.65 -9.54 -13.92
C ALA A 88 13.24 -10.39 -12.71
N TRP A 89 12.82 -11.64 -12.94
CA TRP A 89 12.57 -12.63 -11.88
C TRP A 89 13.83 -12.93 -11.04
N ASN A 90 14.99 -13.12 -11.67
CA ASN A 90 16.26 -13.31 -10.95
C ASN A 90 16.67 -12.07 -10.12
N LEU A 91 16.45 -10.84 -10.62
CA LEU A 91 16.68 -9.61 -9.86
C LEU A 91 15.81 -9.56 -8.59
N ILE A 92 14.54 -9.99 -8.67
CA ILE A 92 13.65 -10.11 -7.50
C ILE A 92 14.17 -11.14 -6.49
N VAL A 93 14.57 -12.33 -6.94
CA VAL A 93 15.11 -13.37 -6.05
C VAL A 93 16.40 -12.90 -5.36
N GLU A 94 17.33 -12.30 -6.10
CA GLU A 94 18.57 -11.74 -5.55
C GLU A 94 18.29 -10.62 -4.54
N MET A 95 17.42 -9.67 -4.89
CA MET A 95 17.08 -8.53 -4.04
C MET A 95 16.43 -8.97 -2.73
N LEU A 96 15.52 -9.95 -2.77
CA LEU A 96 14.89 -10.52 -1.58
C LEU A 96 15.88 -11.31 -0.73
N GLY A 97 16.78 -12.09 -1.35
CA GLY A 97 17.85 -12.81 -0.65
C GLY A 97 18.84 -11.88 0.06
N LYS A 98 19.36 -10.85 -0.64
CA LYS A 98 20.26 -9.83 -0.06
C LYS A 98 19.62 -9.07 1.11
N ASN A 99 18.31 -8.82 1.05
CA ASN A 99 17.55 -8.19 2.13
C ASN A 99 17.05 -9.19 3.21
N ARG A 100 17.48 -10.46 3.16
CA ARG A 100 17.09 -11.55 4.11
C ARG A 100 15.58 -11.82 4.19
N LEU A 101 14.82 -11.46 3.16
CA LEU A 101 13.37 -11.64 3.06
C LEU A 101 13.01 -13.06 2.58
N PHE A 102 13.52 -14.08 3.30
CA PHE A 102 13.60 -15.46 2.82
C PHE A 102 12.26 -16.10 2.47
N ASP A 103 11.16 -15.78 3.17
CA ASP A 103 9.84 -16.34 2.84
C ASP A 103 9.26 -15.73 1.54
N ALA A 104 9.50 -14.43 1.31
CA ALA A 104 9.15 -13.78 0.05
C ALA A 104 10.01 -14.34 -1.10
N MET A 105 11.32 -14.50 -0.87
CA MET A 105 12.25 -15.13 -1.82
C MET A 105 11.80 -16.56 -2.17
N ARG A 106 11.48 -17.39 -1.17
CA ARG A 106 10.99 -18.77 -1.36
C ARG A 106 9.67 -18.82 -2.12
N ASN A 107 8.79 -17.83 -1.95
CA ASN A 107 7.55 -17.75 -2.71
C ASN A 107 7.78 -17.29 -4.16
N ALA A 108 8.67 -16.33 -4.41
CA ALA A 108 9.08 -15.96 -5.77
C ALA A 108 9.69 -17.17 -6.54
N ILE A 109 10.52 -17.97 -5.88
CA ILE A 109 11.10 -19.19 -6.45
C ILE A 109 10.03 -20.25 -6.79
N LYS A 110 8.91 -20.32 -6.05
CA LYS A 110 7.77 -21.17 -6.42
C LYS A 110 7.10 -20.66 -7.70
N SER A 111 6.78 -19.36 -7.79
CA SER A 111 6.21 -18.78 -9.02
C SER A 111 7.12 -19.02 -10.23
N MET A 112 8.43 -18.76 -10.11
CA MET A 112 9.40 -19.08 -11.16
C MET A 112 9.41 -20.57 -11.53
N LYS A 113 9.18 -21.49 -10.59
CA LYS A 113 9.07 -22.93 -10.89
C LYS A 113 7.81 -23.24 -11.68
N ASP A 114 6.68 -22.67 -11.26
CA ASP A 114 5.37 -22.94 -11.86
C ASP A 114 5.24 -22.28 -13.25
N GLU A 115 5.99 -21.20 -13.52
CA GLU A 115 6.19 -20.58 -14.84
C GLU A 115 7.31 -21.24 -15.68
N GLY A 116 8.09 -22.16 -15.11
CA GLY A 116 9.20 -22.85 -15.81
C GLY A 116 10.49 -22.02 -16.00
N LEU A 117 10.66 -20.93 -15.24
CA LEU A 117 11.71 -19.93 -15.39
C LEU A 117 12.92 -20.11 -14.45
N LEU A 118 13.01 -21.23 -13.71
CA LEU A 118 14.15 -21.52 -12.84
C LEU A 118 15.46 -21.61 -13.62
N SER A 119 16.50 -20.94 -13.12
CA SER A 119 17.83 -20.88 -13.75
C SER A 119 18.95 -21.21 -12.77
N LEU A 120 20.15 -21.50 -13.28
CA LEU A 120 21.33 -21.72 -12.44
C LEU A 120 21.67 -20.48 -11.58
N ALA A 121 21.40 -19.28 -12.09
CA ALA A 121 21.53 -18.03 -11.32
C ALA A 121 20.56 -18.00 -10.12
N THR A 122 19.32 -18.47 -10.31
CA THR A 122 18.33 -18.60 -9.23
C THR A 122 18.85 -19.51 -8.11
N PHE A 123 19.45 -20.65 -8.45
CA PHE A 123 20.10 -21.53 -7.46
C PHE A 123 21.31 -20.87 -6.78
N ALA A 124 22.16 -20.18 -7.54
CA ALA A 124 23.33 -19.48 -7.00
C ALA A 124 22.92 -18.43 -5.94
N PHE A 125 21.93 -17.58 -6.23
CA PHE A 125 21.42 -16.60 -5.27
C PHE A 125 20.81 -17.24 -4.01
N VAL A 126 20.13 -18.38 -4.14
CA VAL A 126 19.62 -19.13 -2.99
C VAL A 126 20.76 -19.58 -2.08
N PHE A 127 21.79 -20.25 -2.60
CA PHE A 127 22.93 -20.70 -1.81
C PHE A 127 23.72 -19.52 -1.21
N SER A 128 23.99 -18.47 -1.99
CA SER A 128 24.65 -17.24 -1.53
C SER A 128 23.83 -16.39 -0.53
N SER A 129 22.60 -16.78 -0.22
CA SER A 129 21.76 -16.12 0.79
C SER A 129 21.70 -16.86 2.15
N TYR A 130 22.17 -18.11 2.19
CA TYR A 130 22.22 -18.94 3.41
C TYR A 130 23.63 -19.07 4.02
N CYS A 131 24.67 -18.81 3.24
CA CYS A 131 26.07 -18.75 3.69
C CYS A 131 26.48 -17.35 4.15
#